data_AF-B7Q0D0-F1
#
_entry.id   AF-B7Q0D0-F1
#
_cell.length_a   1.000
_cell.length_b   1.000
_cell.length_c   1.000
_cell.angle_alpha   90.00
_cell.angle_beta   90.00
_cell.angle_gamma   90.00
#
_symmetry.space_group_name_H-M   'P 1'
#
loop_
_entity.id
_entity.type
_entity.pdbx_description
1 polymer ?
#
loop_
_entity_poly.entity_id
_entity_poly.type
_entity_poly.pdbx_seq_one_letter_code
_entity_poly.pdbx_strand_id
1 'polypeptide(L)'
;MFEDVPKLCIEVEFYGLKPFSTSGRWPLTVLDTLHYMLVEQNCSMVVKKLPTENARAKVLLFLPDGVSMYDFMLEAGIAVRNEEEPIEQNGEVSCEAVPCPYELVAFPERGVFPVLVTHLEDVTRGSVQLSKVAHASNQEQRKMNASVDAFRAMADDLQRVAVDCPPLVQASRGTPCICQYSYDKRWYRALVTDVRKKKVAILYVDFGNSEKVSMSKLVALPGKFLSIPMQARPCRFYGVSPGENSAKAVDMLSNILFESGNEGFLARVKNMDSDPIEIDLLDSSLELVYQPLADEGYITLDRTE
;
A
#
# COMPACT_ATOMS: atom_id res chain seq x y z
N MET A 1 -43.53 6.99 32.83
CA MET A 1 -42.37 6.17 33.24
C MET A 1 -41.90 5.44 31.99
N PHE A 2 -40.62 5.56 31.64
CA PHE A 2 -40.08 5.05 30.38
C PHE A 2 -39.90 3.53 30.47
N GLU A 3 -40.93 2.74 30.14
CA GLU A 3 -40.88 1.27 30.19
C GLU A 3 -40.36 0.62 28.89
N ASP A 4 -40.13 1.40 27.82
CA ASP A 4 -39.62 0.90 26.52
C ASP A 4 -38.30 1.59 26.09
N VAL A 5 -37.35 1.78 27.00
CA VAL A 5 -35.99 2.20 26.60
C VAL A 5 -35.20 0.96 26.19
N PRO A 6 -34.90 0.75 24.90
CA PRO A 6 -34.13 -0.41 24.47
C PRO A 6 -32.75 -0.36 25.12
N LYS A 7 -32.20 -1.54 25.45
CA LYS A 7 -30.83 -1.65 25.98
C LYS A 7 -29.85 -1.10 24.94
N LEU A 8 -29.40 0.14 25.13
CA LEU A 8 -28.54 0.87 24.17
C LEU A 8 -27.08 0.38 24.17
N CYS A 9 -26.71 -0.46 25.14
CA CYS A 9 -25.37 -1.03 25.27
C CYS A 9 -25.44 -2.55 25.17
N ILE A 10 -24.79 -3.11 24.15
CA ILE A 10 -24.72 -4.54 23.88
C ILE A 10 -23.26 -4.96 24.05
N GLU A 11 -23.02 -5.98 24.87
CA GLU A 11 -21.72 -6.62 24.96
C GLU A 11 -21.49 -7.49 23.71
N VAL A 12 -20.34 -7.29 23.07
CA VAL A 12 -19.98 -7.97 21.82
C VAL A 12 -18.64 -8.71 21.95
N GLU A 13 -18.47 -9.73 21.12
CA GLU A 13 -17.21 -10.45 20.91
C GLU A 13 -16.83 -10.41 19.42
N PHE A 14 -15.53 -10.42 19.13
CA PHE A 14 -15.07 -10.56 17.75
C PHE A 14 -15.40 -11.95 17.22
N TYR A 15 -16.13 -12.01 16.11
CA TYR A 15 -16.44 -13.26 15.44
C TYR A 15 -15.20 -13.80 14.72
N GLY A 16 -14.89 -15.08 14.91
CA GLY A 16 -13.82 -15.76 14.17
C GLY A 16 -12.39 -15.45 14.62
N LEU A 17 -12.20 -14.70 15.71
CA LEU A 17 -10.89 -14.42 16.31
C LEU A 17 -10.77 -15.03 17.70
N LYS A 18 -9.56 -15.51 18.03
CA LYS A 18 -9.13 -15.87 19.38
C LYS A 18 -7.87 -15.07 19.74
N PRO A 19 -7.63 -14.75 21.02
CA PRO A 19 -6.36 -14.15 21.44
C PRO A 19 -5.18 -15.04 21.04
N PHE A 20 -4.06 -14.45 20.61
CA PHE A 20 -2.84 -15.22 20.30
C PHE A 20 -2.22 -15.88 21.54
N SER A 21 -2.61 -15.44 22.75
CA SER A 21 -2.03 -15.94 23.98
C SER A 21 -2.48 -17.36 24.31
N THR A 22 -1.57 -18.18 24.82
CA THR A 22 -1.85 -19.54 25.31
C THR A 22 -2.84 -19.57 26.47
N SER A 23 -3.05 -18.43 27.15
CA SER A 23 -4.00 -18.28 28.25
C SER A 23 -5.45 -18.11 27.79
N GLY A 24 -5.70 -17.94 26.48
CA GLY A 24 -7.03 -17.68 25.94
C GLY A 24 -7.61 -16.30 26.32
N ARG A 25 -6.78 -15.40 26.88
CA ARG A 25 -7.15 -14.03 27.24
C ARG A 25 -6.40 -13.01 26.38
N TRP A 26 -7.05 -11.88 26.11
CA TRP A 26 -6.41 -10.75 25.45
C TRP A 26 -5.34 -10.15 26.39
N PRO A 27 -4.07 -10.04 25.94
CA PRO A 27 -3.06 -9.30 26.70
C PRO A 27 -3.49 -7.85 26.92
N LEU A 28 -3.07 -7.24 28.03
CA LEU A 28 -3.41 -5.84 28.34
C LEU A 28 -2.98 -4.89 27.23
N THR A 29 -1.81 -5.09 26.62
CA THR A 29 -1.32 -4.29 25.49
C THR A 29 -2.25 -4.33 24.27
N VAL A 30 -2.86 -5.48 24.00
CA VAL A 30 -3.85 -5.63 22.93
C VAL A 30 -5.15 -4.92 23.32
N LEU A 31 -5.58 -5.02 24.58
CA LEU A 31 -6.76 -4.31 25.07
C LEU A 31 -6.58 -2.79 25.01
N ASP A 32 -5.40 -2.27 25.37
CA ASP A 32 -5.08 -0.84 25.29
C ASP A 32 -5.11 -0.35 23.84
N THR A 33 -4.55 -1.14 22.91
CA THR A 33 -4.58 -0.86 21.47
C THR A 33 -6.01 -0.81 20.95
N LEU A 34 -6.82 -1.83 21.28
CA LEU A 34 -8.22 -1.88 20.90
C LEU A 34 -9.02 -0.72 21.52
N HIS A 35 -8.73 -0.36 22.77
CA HIS A 35 -9.37 0.78 23.44
C HIS A 35 -9.08 2.07 22.68
N TYR A 36 -7.81 2.34 22.38
CA TYR A 36 -7.40 3.52 21.62
C TYR A 36 -8.08 3.62 20.25
N MET A 37 -8.24 2.48 19.57
CA MET A 37 -8.84 2.44 18.23
C MET A 37 -10.37 2.53 18.22
N LEU A 38 -11.05 2.07 19.27
CA LEU A 38 -12.51 1.86 19.23
C LEU A 38 -13.29 2.83 20.09
N VAL A 39 -12.72 3.28 21.20
CA VAL A 39 -13.43 4.14 22.15
C VAL A 39 -13.67 5.52 21.53
N GLU A 40 -14.90 6.00 21.67
CA GLU A 40 -15.39 7.26 21.07
C GLU A 40 -15.39 7.30 19.52
N GLN A 41 -15.17 6.17 18.84
CA GLN A 41 -15.22 6.09 17.39
C GLN A 41 -16.59 5.61 16.86
N ASN A 42 -17.06 6.24 15.79
CA ASN A 42 -18.27 5.81 15.06
C ASN A 42 -18.00 4.58 14.19
N CYS A 43 -17.80 3.44 14.84
CA CYS A 43 -17.56 2.17 14.17
C CYS A 43 -18.85 1.60 13.57
N SER A 44 -18.71 0.84 12.49
CA SER A 44 -19.79 0.02 11.96
C SER A 44 -19.56 -1.44 12.30
N MET A 45 -20.64 -2.21 12.48
CA MET A 45 -20.54 -3.64 12.80
C MET A 45 -21.49 -4.47 11.95
N VAL A 46 -21.07 -5.70 11.66
CA VAL A 46 -21.89 -6.75 11.07
C VAL A 46 -22.09 -7.84 12.11
N VAL A 47 -23.33 -8.05 12.52
CA VAL A 47 -23.69 -9.09 13.48
C VAL A 47 -23.66 -10.44 12.78
N LYS A 48 -22.83 -11.36 13.27
CA LYS A 48 -22.70 -12.74 12.77
C LYS A 48 -23.48 -13.73 13.63
N LYS A 49 -23.52 -13.52 14.95
CA LYS A 49 -24.38 -14.26 15.87
C LYS A 49 -25.07 -13.28 16.82
N LEU A 50 -26.39 -13.40 16.95
CA LEU A 50 -27.16 -12.62 17.92
C LEU A 50 -26.85 -13.07 19.36
N PRO A 51 -27.00 -12.18 20.35
CA PRO A 51 -26.79 -12.54 21.74
C PRO A 51 -27.87 -13.55 22.19
N THR A 52 -27.48 -14.47 23.07
CA THR A 52 -28.40 -15.42 23.76
C THR A 52 -28.30 -15.21 25.27
N GLU A 53 -29.14 -15.88 26.06
CA GLU A 53 -29.11 -15.77 27.54
C GLU A 53 -27.71 -16.04 28.13
N ASN A 54 -26.92 -16.91 27.50
CA ASN A 54 -25.62 -17.36 28.02
C ASN A 54 -24.43 -16.96 27.13
N ALA A 55 -24.63 -16.18 26.07
CA ALA A 55 -23.55 -15.82 25.15
C ALA A 55 -23.71 -14.40 24.58
N ARG A 56 -22.58 -13.70 24.47
CA ARG A 56 -22.49 -12.37 23.85
C ARG A 56 -22.78 -12.42 22.36
N ALA A 57 -23.17 -11.27 21.80
CA ALA A 57 -23.31 -11.13 20.35
C ALA A 57 -21.93 -11.23 19.70
N LYS A 58 -21.81 -11.96 18.59
CA LYS A 58 -20.55 -12.04 17.85
C LYS A 58 -20.60 -11.20 16.58
N VAL A 59 -19.62 -10.32 16.41
CA VAL A 59 -19.63 -9.28 15.38
C VAL A 59 -18.32 -9.21 14.61
N LEU A 60 -18.40 -8.77 13.36
CA LEU A 60 -17.28 -8.18 12.65
C LEU A 60 -17.37 -6.67 12.80
N LEU A 61 -16.28 -6.02 13.20
CA LEU A 61 -16.26 -4.59 13.50
C LEU A 61 -15.35 -3.87 12.50
N PHE A 62 -15.79 -2.69 12.07
CA PHE A 62 -15.11 -1.86 11.10
C PHE A 62 -14.94 -0.44 11.65
N LEU A 63 -13.72 0.09 11.54
CA LEU A 63 -13.41 1.47 11.90
C LEU A 63 -14.11 2.48 10.98
N PRO A 64 -14.17 3.79 11.35
CA PRO A 64 -14.86 4.80 10.55
C PRO A 64 -14.35 4.93 9.09
N ASP A 65 -13.09 4.59 8.84
CA ASP A 65 -12.45 4.59 7.51
C ASP A 65 -12.72 3.30 6.69
N GLY A 66 -13.41 2.33 7.29
CA GLY A 66 -13.78 1.05 6.72
C GLY A 66 -12.75 -0.07 6.93
N VAL A 67 -11.71 0.15 7.74
CA VAL A 67 -10.75 -0.91 8.09
C VAL A 67 -11.43 -1.97 8.93
N SER A 68 -11.21 -3.24 8.56
CA SER A 68 -11.73 -4.42 9.24
C SER A 68 -10.86 -4.74 10.45
N MET A 69 -11.45 -4.73 11.65
CA MET A 69 -10.75 -5.14 12.87
C MET A 69 -10.33 -6.61 12.81
N TYR A 70 -11.07 -7.42 12.06
CA TYR A 70 -10.71 -8.82 11.86
C TYR A 70 -9.36 -8.96 11.15
N ASP A 71 -9.22 -8.27 10.02
CA ASP A 71 -8.01 -8.35 9.19
C ASP A 71 -6.84 -7.66 9.89
N PHE A 72 -7.07 -6.46 10.43
CA PHE A 72 -6.06 -5.72 11.18
C PHE A 72 -5.46 -6.54 12.33
N MET A 73 -6.31 -7.20 13.13
CA MET A 73 -5.82 -7.97 14.29
C MET A 73 -5.03 -9.22 13.89
N LEU A 74 -5.35 -9.82 12.73
CA LEU A 74 -4.57 -10.93 12.18
C LEU A 74 -3.24 -10.46 11.59
N GLU A 75 -3.25 -9.39 10.79
CA GLU A 75 -2.07 -8.81 10.15
C GLU A 75 -1.07 -8.27 11.18
N ALA A 76 -1.56 -7.63 12.24
CA ALA A 76 -0.76 -7.16 13.36
C ALA A 76 -0.26 -8.30 14.27
N GLY A 77 -0.66 -9.56 14.03
CA GLY A 77 -0.24 -10.71 14.83
C GLY A 77 -0.79 -10.73 16.25
N ILE A 78 -1.80 -9.91 16.55
CA ILE A 78 -2.40 -9.76 17.89
C ILE A 78 -3.62 -10.66 18.11
N ALA A 79 -4.05 -11.38 17.08
CA ALA A 79 -5.10 -12.41 17.15
C ALA A 79 -4.77 -13.59 16.24
N VAL A 80 -5.42 -14.72 16.50
CA VAL A 80 -5.38 -15.91 15.64
C VAL A 80 -6.79 -16.26 15.17
N ARG A 81 -6.89 -16.93 14.02
CA ARG A 81 -8.17 -17.39 13.47
C ARG A 81 -8.79 -18.45 14.38
N ASN A 82 -10.09 -18.35 14.61
CA ASN A 82 -10.87 -19.39 15.24
C ASN A 82 -11.47 -20.31 14.16
N GLU A 83 -10.88 -21.50 13.98
CA GLU A 83 -11.31 -22.48 12.98
C GLU A 83 -12.75 -22.99 13.21
N GLU A 84 -13.27 -22.91 14.44
CA GLU A 84 -14.64 -23.30 14.79
C GLU A 84 -15.70 -22.26 14.34
N GLU A 85 -15.26 -21.06 13.96
CA GLU A 85 -16.12 -19.96 13.52
C GLU A 85 -15.63 -19.39 12.20
N PRO A 86 -15.74 -20.19 11.12
CA PRO A 86 -15.33 -19.75 9.80
C PRO A 86 -16.18 -18.54 9.41
N ILE A 87 -15.50 -17.52 8.90
CA ILE A 87 -16.19 -16.44 8.20
C ILE A 87 -16.48 -17.00 6.81
N GLU A 88 -17.76 -17.24 6.51
CA GLU A 88 -18.22 -17.39 5.13
C GLU A 88 -17.74 -16.14 4.40
N GLN A 89 -16.69 -16.32 3.61
CA GLN A 89 -16.12 -15.26 2.81
C GLN A 89 -17.18 -14.93 1.77
N ASN A 90 -17.93 -13.85 1.98
CA ASN A 90 -18.68 -13.21 0.90
C ASN A 90 -17.64 -12.75 -0.12
N GLY A 91 -17.35 -13.64 -1.06
CA GLY A 91 -16.11 -13.60 -1.82
C GLY A 91 -14.93 -13.86 -0.89
N GLU A 92 -14.41 -15.08 -0.93
CA GLU A 92 -12.97 -15.18 -1.07
C GLU A 92 -12.60 -14.16 -2.14
N VAL A 93 -12.05 -13.02 -1.74
CA VAL A 93 -10.94 -12.50 -2.52
C VAL A 93 -9.86 -13.51 -2.25
N SER A 94 -9.95 -14.63 -2.97
CA SER A 94 -8.77 -15.26 -3.48
C SER A 94 -7.89 -14.10 -3.93
N CYS A 95 -6.74 -13.97 -3.31
CA CYS A 95 -5.64 -13.20 -3.85
C CYS A 95 -5.17 -13.89 -5.15
N GLU A 96 -6.09 -14.06 -6.10
CA GLU A 96 -5.71 -14.04 -7.50
C GLU A 96 -5.05 -12.68 -7.68
N ALA A 97 -3.78 -12.71 -8.06
CA ALA A 97 -3.07 -11.53 -8.52
C ALA A 97 -4.03 -10.82 -9.49
N VAL A 98 -4.46 -9.61 -9.12
CA VAL A 98 -5.28 -8.78 -10.00
C VAL A 98 -4.54 -8.74 -11.33
N PRO A 99 -5.13 -9.21 -12.45
CA PRO A 99 -4.43 -9.17 -13.72
C PRO A 99 -4.09 -7.71 -14.00
N CYS A 100 -2.81 -7.36 -13.84
CA CYS A 100 -2.33 -6.03 -14.15
C CYS A 100 -2.09 -6.02 -15.67
N PRO A 101 -2.84 -5.22 -16.44
CA PRO A 101 -2.66 -5.18 -17.89
C PRO A 101 -1.42 -4.38 -18.30
N TYR A 102 -0.77 -3.70 -17.34
CA TYR A 102 0.49 -3.01 -17.58
C TYR A 102 1.64 -4.00 -17.44
N GLU A 103 2.54 -3.99 -18.41
CA GLU A 103 3.88 -4.55 -18.22
C GLU A 103 4.62 -3.72 -17.17
N LEU A 104 5.44 -4.37 -16.33
CA LEU A 104 6.27 -3.68 -15.36
C LEU A 104 7.58 -3.22 -16.04
N VAL A 105 8.02 -2.00 -15.71
CA VAL A 105 9.31 -1.51 -16.20
C VAL A 105 10.46 -2.45 -15.82
N ALA A 106 11.32 -2.75 -16.79
CA ALA A 106 12.47 -3.63 -16.60
C ALA A 106 13.58 -2.91 -15.83
N PHE A 107 13.99 -3.47 -14.69
CA PHE A 107 15.12 -2.99 -13.91
C PHE A 107 16.39 -3.79 -14.26
N PRO A 108 17.58 -3.17 -14.20
CA PRO A 108 18.84 -3.91 -14.29
C PRO A 108 18.95 -4.97 -13.20
N GLU A 109 19.37 -6.18 -13.56
CA GLU A 109 19.53 -7.31 -12.61
C GLU A 109 20.78 -7.15 -11.73
N ARG A 110 21.76 -6.36 -12.18
CA ARG A 110 23.05 -6.20 -11.51
C ARG A 110 23.54 -4.77 -11.55
N GLY A 111 24.50 -4.48 -10.68
CA GLY A 111 25.14 -3.17 -10.61
C GLY A 111 24.32 -2.17 -9.80
N VAL A 112 24.69 -0.90 -9.97
CA VAL A 112 24.08 0.24 -9.28
C VAL A 112 23.56 1.19 -10.36
N PHE A 113 22.31 1.63 -10.21
CA PHE A 113 21.66 2.50 -11.20
C PHE A 113 20.81 3.57 -10.51
N PRO A 114 20.64 4.75 -11.13
CA PRO A 114 19.90 5.84 -10.54
C PRO A 114 18.40 5.55 -10.55
N VAL A 115 17.76 5.86 -9.43
CA VAL A 115 16.32 5.75 -9.19
C VAL A 115 15.78 7.01 -8.52
N LEU A 116 14.47 7.14 -8.49
CA LEU A 116 13.77 8.10 -7.66
C LEU A 116 12.78 7.33 -6.77
N VAL A 117 12.77 7.62 -5.46
CA VAL A 117 11.73 7.09 -4.57
C VAL A 117 10.49 7.96 -4.75
N THR A 118 9.40 7.38 -5.23
CA THR A 118 8.15 8.11 -5.52
C THR A 118 7.07 7.92 -4.48
N HIS A 119 7.14 6.84 -3.72
CA HIS A 119 6.21 6.56 -2.63
C HIS A 119 6.90 5.74 -1.55
N LEU A 120 6.67 6.11 -0.30
CA LEU A 120 6.96 5.27 0.87
C LEU A 120 5.64 4.72 1.41
N GLU A 121 5.59 3.41 1.59
CA GLU A 121 4.50 2.72 2.27
C GLU A 121 4.78 2.69 3.78
N ASP A 122 6.02 2.35 4.14
CA ASP A 122 6.55 2.37 5.50
C ASP A 122 8.09 2.48 5.47
N VAL A 123 8.76 2.30 6.61
CA VAL A 123 10.23 2.41 6.73
C VAL A 123 10.98 1.28 6.02
N THR A 124 10.29 0.19 5.69
CA THR A 124 10.83 -1.00 5.04
C THR A 124 10.46 -1.08 3.57
N ARG A 125 9.40 -0.41 3.11
CA ARG A 125 8.81 -0.59 1.77
C ARG A 125 8.39 0.71 1.10
N GLY A 126 8.46 0.69 -0.23
CA GLY A 126 8.03 1.81 -1.06
C GLY A 126 7.98 1.45 -2.54
N SER A 127 8.02 2.48 -3.37
CA SER A 127 8.09 2.36 -4.83
C SER A 127 9.17 3.27 -5.39
N VAL A 128 9.88 2.74 -6.39
CA VAL A 128 10.96 3.45 -7.09
C VAL A 128 10.71 3.51 -8.58
N GLN A 129 11.11 4.62 -9.19
CA GLN A 129 11.18 4.80 -10.64
C GLN A 129 12.63 4.82 -11.11
N LEU A 130 12.89 4.45 -12.36
CA LEU A 130 14.21 4.64 -12.98
C LEU A 130 14.48 6.12 -13.22
N SER A 131 15.72 6.54 -12.96
CA SER A 131 16.23 7.88 -13.29
C SER A 131 17.19 7.82 -14.48
N LYS A 132 17.40 8.97 -15.13
CA LYS A 132 18.34 9.05 -16.26
C LYS A 132 19.79 8.88 -15.79
N VAL A 133 20.57 8.14 -16.56
CA VAL A 133 22.03 8.13 -16.49
C VAL A 133 22.58 9.19 -17.43
N ALA A 134 23.27 10.20 -16.89
CA ALA A 134 23.80 11.33 -17.65
C ALA A 134 24.76 10.90 -18.78
N HIS A 135 25.61 9.90 -18.52
CA HIS A 135 26.63 9.43 -19.46
C HIS A 135 26.43 7.93 -19.78
N ALA A 136 25.31 7.60 -20.42
CA ALA A 136 24.97 6.22 -20.79
C ALA A 136 26.02 5.61 -21.75
N SER A 137 26.92 4.80 -21.20
CA SER A 137 28.06 4.22 -21.90
C SER A 137 27.73 2.87 -22.56
N ASN A 138 26.80 2.12 -21.98
CA ASN A 138 26.44 0.77 -22.42
C ASN A 138 24.97 0.70 -22.92
N GLN A 139 24.62 -0.44 -23.54
CA GLN A 139 23.29 -0.64 -24.14
C GLN A 139 22.17 -0.64 -23.09
N GLU A 140 22.41 -1.18 -21.90
CA GLU A 140 21.43 -1.25 -20.80
C GLU A 140 21.07 0.16 -20.30
N GLN A 141 22.07 1.02 -20.05
CA GLN A 141 21.86 2.41 -19.66
C GLN A 141 21.13 3.21 -20.74
N ARG A 142 21.40 2.94 -22.03
CA ARG A 142 20.65 3.58 -23.14
C ARG A 142 19.20 3.13 -23.18
N LYS A 143 18.91 1.84 -22.98
CA LYS A 143 17.54 1.31 -22.87
C LYS A 143 16.80 1.93 -21.68
N MET A 144 17.47 2.06 -20.55
CA MET A 144 16.93 2.70 -19.35
C MET A 144 16.56 4.16 -19.62
N ASN A 145 17.47 4.95 -20.18
CA ASN A 145 17.20 6.34 -20.55
C ASN A 145 16.04 6.45 -21.55
N ALA A 146 15.96 5.55 -22.53
CA ALA A 146 14.87 5.52 -23.50
C ALA A 146 13.51 5.20 -22.85
N SER A 147 13.48 4.30 -21.85
CA SER A 147 12.28 4.03 -21.06
C SER A 147 11.81 5.26 -20.28
N VAL A 148 12.75 5.96 -19.63
CA VAL A 148 12.45 7.20 -18.89
C VAL A 148 11.94 8.29 -19.83
N ASP A 149 12.52 8.43 -21.03
CA ASP A 149 12.05 9.38 -22.04
C ASP A 149 10.66 9.04 -22.58
N ALA A 150 10.39 7.77 -22.84
CA ALA A 150 9.07 7.30 -23.27
C ALA A 150 8.00 7.59 -22.22
N PHE A 151 8.31 7.37 -20.93
CA PHE A 151 7.42 7.73 -19.83
C PHE A 151 7.15 9.23 -19.77
N ARG A 152 8.19 10.06 -19.83
CA ARG A 152 8.03 11.53 -19.79
C ARG A 152 7.17 12.04 -20.94
N ALA A 153 7.46 11.58 -22.16
CA ALA A 153 6.66 11.94 -23.34
C ALA A 153 5.19 11.50 -23.21
N MET A 154 4.96 10.30 -22.67
CA MET A 154 3.60 9.81 -22.39
C MET A 154 2.90 10.66 -21.32
N ALA A 155 3.58 10.97 -20.21
CA ALA A 155 3.00 11.76 -19.11
C ALA A 155 2.60 13.17 -19.57
N ASP A 156 3.40 13.78 -20.44
CA ASP A 156 3.09 15.08 -21.06
C ASP A 156 1.91 14.99 -22.05
N ASP A 157 1.85 13.93 -22.86
CA ASP A 157 0.71 13.68 -23.75
C ASP A 157 -0.58 13.42 -22.98
N LEU A 158 -0.50 12.67 -21.88
CA LEU A 158 -1.62 12.36 -21.00
C LEU A 158 -2.27 13.63 -20.45
N GLN A 159 -1.46 14.63 -20.04
CA GLN A 159 -2.00 15.91 -19.55
C GLN A 159 -2.87 16.62 -20.59
N ARG A 160 -2.50 16.50 -21.87
CA ARG A 160 -3.22 17.17 -22.97
C ARG A 160 -4.50 16.44 -23.35
N VAL A 161 -4.47 15.12 -23.39
CA VAL A 161 -5.58 14.33 -23.97
C VAL A 161 -6.60 13.83 -22.95
N ALA A 162 -6.25 13.76 -21.66
CA ALA A 162 -7.13 13.18 -20.63
C ALA A 162 -8.48 13.90 -20.52
N VAL A 163 -8.51 15.22 -20.75
CA VAL A 163 -9.73 16.03 -20.68
C VAL A 163 -10.75 15.71 -21.76
N ASP A 164 -10.30 15.19 -22.91
CA ASP A 164 -11.15 14.83 -24.06
C ASP A 164 -11.51 13.34 -24.05
N CYS A 165 -10.91 12.55 -23.15
CA CYS A 165 -11.20 11.14 -23.04
C CYS A 165 -12.57 10.92 -22.37
N PRO A 166 -13.34 9.90 -22.81
CA PRO A 166 -14.65 9.65 -22.23
C PRO A 166 -14.53 9.19 -20.77
N PRO A 167 -15.55 9.48 -19.93
CA PRO A 167 -15.59 8.97 -18.58
C PRO A 167 -15.59 7.44 -18.58
N LEU A 168 -14.98 6.84 -17.56
CA LEU A 168 -15.03 5.40 -17.37
C LEU A 168 -16.45 5.03 -16.89
N VAL A 169 -17.17 4.25 -17.70
CA VAL A 169 -18.57 3.90 -17.42
C VAL A 169 -18.69 2.74 -16.42
N GLN A 170 -17.74 1.81 -16.45
CA GLN A 170 -17.71 0.64 -15.59
C GLN A 170 -16.28 0.34 -15.15
N ALA A 171 -16.12 -0.06 -13.89
CA ALA A 171 -14.85 -0.48 -13.33
C ALA A 171 -15.02 -1.79 -12.55
N SER A 172 -14.06 -2.67 -12.73
CA SER A 172 -13.77 -3.80 -11.85
C SER A 172 -12.30 -3.74 -11.44
N ARG A 173 -11.92 -4.57 -10.46
CA ARG A 173 -10.51 -4.77 -10.11
C ARG A 173 -9.71 -5.13 -11.37
N GLY A 174 -8.55 -4.50 -11.55
CA GLY A 174 -7.70 -4.65 -12.74
C GLY A 174 -8.05 -3.74 -13.91
N THR A 175 -9.12 -2.93 -13.83
CA THR A 175 -9.45 -1.99 -14.91
C THR A 175 -8.41 -0.86 -14.98
N PRO A 176 -7.70 -0.68 -16.10
CA PRO A 176 -6.81 0.44 -16.29
C PRO A 176 -7.62 1.71 -16.57
N CYS A 177 -7.24 2.82 -15.96
CA CYS A 177 -7.94 4.09 -16.11
C CYS A 177 -6.99 5.28 -16.01
N ILE A 178 -7.56 6.47 -16.20
CA ILE A 178 -6.92 7.75 -15.91
C ILE A 178 -7.65 8.36 -14.72
N CYS A 179 -6.90 8.95 -13.78
CA CYS A 179 -7.47 9.72 -12.68
C CYS A 179 -6.65 10.98 -12.43
N GLN A 180 -7.32 12.07 -12.07
CA GLN A 180 -6.67 13.29 -11.63
C GLN A 180 -6.27 13.15 -10.16
N TYR A 181 -4.98 13.34 -9.86
CA TYR A 181 -4.49 13.26 -8.49
C TYR A 181 -5.00 14.43 -7.66
N SER A 182 -5.47 14.15 -6.45
CA SER A 182 -6.14 15.17 -5.64
C SER A 182 -5.18 16.26 -5.15
N TYR A 183 -3.89 15.96 -4.98
CA TYR A 183 -2.90 16.90 -4.45
C TYR A 183 -2.48 17.97 -5.47
N ASP A 184 -2.01 17.56 -6.65
CA ASP A 184 -1.44 18.47 -7.65
C ASP A 184 -2.38 18.79 -8.84
N LYS A 185 -3.55 18.13 -8.88
CA LYS A 185 -4.55 18.28 -9.95
C LYS A 185 -4.05 17.88 -11.34
N ARG A 186 -3.01 17.05 -11.44
CA ARG A 186 -2.51 16.51 -12.71
C ARG A 186 -3.13 15.15 -13.02
N TRP A 187 -3.15 14.78 -14.30
CA TRP A 187 -3.72 13.52 -14.77
C TRP A 187 -2.69 12.39 -14.75
N TYR A 188 -3.10 11.21 -14.30
CA TYR A 188 -2.19 10.08 -14.13
C TYR A 188 -2.83 8.78 -14.61
N ARG A 189 -1.99 7.84 -15.06
CA ARG A 189 -2.42 6.46 -15.27
C ARG A 189 -2.66 5.79 -13.93
N ALA A 190 -3.75 5.05 -13.86
CA ALA A 190 -4.15 4.36 -12.67
C ALA A 190 -4.67 2.95 -12.98
N LEU A 191 -4.75 2.14 -11.94
CA LEU A 191 -5.35 0.81 -11.95
C LEU A 191 -6.38 0.73 -10.84
N VAL A 192 -7.58 0.27 -11.16
CA VAL A 192 -8.61 0.00 -10.15
C VAL A 192 -8.18 -1.21 -9.32
N THR A 193 -7.93 -1.00 -8.03
CA THR A 193 -7.51 -2.06 -7.09
C THR A 193 -8.68 -2.64 -6.30
N ASP A 194 -9.71 -1.85 -6.05
CA ASP A 194 -10.93 -2.29 -5.36
C ASP A 194 -12.15 -1.42 -5.74
N VAL A 195 -13.34 -2.01 -5.70
CA VAL A 195 -14.62 -1.33 -5.98
C VAL A 195 -15.60 -1.64 -4.87
N ARG A 196 -15.93 -0.64 -4.04
CA ARG A 196 -16.87 -0.77 -2.92
C ARG A 196 -17.99 0.27 -3.02
N LYS A 197 -19.20 -0.18 -3.37
CA LYS A 197 -20.40 0.68 -3.52
C LYS A 197 -20.14 1.84 -4.51
N LYS A 198 -19.94 3.07 -3.99
CA LYS A 198 -19.68 4.29 -4.78
C LYS A 198 -18.23 4.79 -4.70
N LYS A 199 -17.36 4.07 -3.98
CA LYS A 199 -15.94 4.40 -3.84
C LYS A 199 -15.10 3.37 -4.58
N VAL A 200 -14.13 3.84 -5.34
CA VAL A 200 -13.17 3.04 -6.09
C VAL A 200 -11.80 3.33 -5.51
N ALA A 201 -11.09 2.29 -5.10
CA ALA A 201 -9.67 2.40 -4.77
C ALA A 201 -8.87 2.26 -6.05
N ILE A 202 -7.90 3.15 -6.23
CA ILE A 202 -7.00 3.16 -7.38
C ILE A 202 -5.55 3.21 -6.92
N LEU A 203 -4.67 2.61 -7.71
CA LEU A 203 -3.22 2.73 -7.62
C LEU A 203 -2.73 3.58 -8.79
N TYR A 204 -1.95 4.63 -8.52
CA TYR A 204 -1.23 5.36 -9.56
C TYR A 204 -0.03 4.53 -9.99
N VAL A 205 -0.17 3.76 -11.06
CA VAL A 205 0.78 2.71 -11.48
C VAL A 205 2.18 3.23 -11.80
N ASP A 206 2.30 4.52 -12.06
CA ASP A 206 3.59 5.14 -12.30
C ASP A 206 4.28 5.61 -11.03
N PHE A 207 3.57 5.82 -9.92
CA PHE A 207 4.12 6.45 -8.70
C PHE A 207 4.04 5.55 -7.45
N GLY A 208 3.13 4.58 -7.43
CA GLY A 208 2.99 3.60 -6.35
C GLY A 208 2.02 4.01 -5.24
N ASN A 209 1.62 5.29 -5.16
CA ASN A 209 0.63 5.75 -4.20
C ASN A 209 -0.80 5.42 -4.64
N SER A 210 -1.73 5.35 -3.69
CA SER A 210 -3.14 5.00 -3.92
C SER A 210 -4.10 6.07 -3.43
N GLU A 211 -5.30 6.12 -4.01
CA GLU A 211 -6.40 6.98 -3.56
C GLU A 211 -7.76 6.28 -3.62
N LYS A 212 -8.67 6.71 -2.73
CA LYS A 212 -10.09 6.34 -2.81
C LYS A 212 -10.86 7.48 -3.48
N VAL A 213 -11.40 7.22 -4.67
CA VAL A 213 -12.09 8.21 -5.50
C VAL A 213 -13.52 7.78 -5.83
N SER A 214 -14.34 8.72 -6.33
CA SER A 214 -15.63 8.38 -6.93
C SER A 214 -15.44 7.88 -8.35
N MET A 215 -16.34 7.02 -8.83
CA MET A 215 -16.35 6.55 -10.22
C MET A 215 -16.33 7.70 -11.24
N SER A 216 -16.98 8.83 -10.90
CA SER A 216 -17.03 10.04 -11.74
C SER A 216 -15.69 10.73 -11.97
N LYS A 217 -14.65 10.40 -11.19
CA LYS A 217 -13.29 10.92 -11.40
C LYS A 217 -12.46 10.05 -12.34
N LEU A 218 -12.97 8.87 -12.70
CA LEU A 218 -12.25 7.92 -13.55
C LEU A 218 -12.57 8.19 -15.01
N VAL A 219 -11.52 8.21 -15.80
CA VAL A 219 -11.55 8.44 -17.24
C VAL A 219 -11.00 7.20 -17.94
N ALA A 220 -11.58 6.84 -19.08
CA ALA A 220 -11.15 5.67 -19.84
C ALA A 220 -9.71 5.87 -20.36
N LEU A 221 -8.86 4.85 -20.26
CA LEU A 221 -7.49 4.91 -20.74
C LEU A 221 -7.42 4.57 -22.25
N PRO A 222 -6.92 5.48 -23.11
CA PRO A 222 -6.58 5.15 -24.49
C PRO A 222 -5.52 4.04 -24.58
N GLY A 223 -5.73 3.06 -25.46
CA GLY A 223 -4.83 1.90 -25.60
C GLY A 223 -3.36 2.23 -25.85
N LYS A 224 -3.07 3.36 -26.52
CA LYS A 224 -1.68 3.84 -26.75
C LYS A 224 -0.90 4.14 -25.46
N PHE A 225 -1.59 4.38 -24.35
CA PHE A 225 -0.96 4.60 -23.05
C PHE A 225 -0.82 3.32 -22.24
N LEU A 226 -1.52 2.24 -22.62
CA LEU A 226 -1.37 0.93 -21.99
C LEU A 226 -0.07 0.24 -22.42
N SER A 227 0.42 0.52 -23.64
CA SER A 227 1.66 -0.06 -24.17
C SER A 227 2.94 0.47 -23.54
N ILE A 228 2.87 1.53 -22.73
CA ILE A 228 4.01 2.01 -21.95
C ILE A 228 4.03 1.21 -20.64
N PRO A 229 5.16 0.59 -20.23
CA PRO A 229 5.22 -0.12 -18.96
C PRO A 229 4.85 0.78 -17.77
N MET A 230 4.28 0.23 -16.70
CA MET A 230 4.11 0.95 -15.44
C MET A 230 5.48 1.24 -14.81
N GLN A 231 5.67 2.46 -14.31
CA GLN A 231 6.98 2.95 -13.91
C GLN A 231 7.32 2.76 -12.44
N ALA A 232 6.31 2.68 -11.55
CA ALA A 232 6.56 2.41 -10.14
C ALA A 232 6.87 0.93 -9.97
N ARG A 233 8.08 0.63 -9.52
CA ARG A 233 8.44 -0.72 -9.10
C ARG A 233 8.36 -0.81 -7.59
N PRO A 234 7.41 -1.61 -7.05
CA PRO A 234 7.35 -1.88 -5.62
C PRO A 234 8.66 -2.51 -5.14
N CYS A 235 9.17 -2.04 -4.01
CA CYS A 235 10.42 -2.53 -3.45
C CYS A 235 10.36 -2.62 -1.91
N ARG A 236 11.20 -3.51 -1.37
CA ARG A 236 11.56 -3.58 0.05
C ARG A 236 13.03 -3.21 0.21
N PHE A 237 13.37 -2.47 1.26
CA PHE A 237 14.76 -2.16 1.60
C PHE A 237 15.41 -3.39 2.22
N TYR A 238 16.51 -3.83 1.64
CA TYR A 238 17.15 -5.11 1.96
C TYR A 238 17.66 -5.13 3.41
N GLY A 239 17.24 -6.16 4.14
CA GLY A 239 17.61 -6.39 5.53
C GLY A 239 17.01 -5.40 6.52
N VAL A 240 16.11 -4.51 6.11
CA VAL A 240 15.51 -3.52 7.02
C VAL A 240 14.30 -4.11 7.74
N SER A 241 14.31 -4.03 9.07
CA SER A 241 13.13 -4.31 9.91
C SER A 241 12.79 -3.08 10.78
N PRO A 242 11.50 -2.86 11.09
CA PRO A 242 11.09 -1.72 11.89
C PRO A 242 11.54 -1.89 13.35
N GLY A 243 12.06 -0.82 13.95
CA GLY A 243 12.31 -0.74 15.39
C GLY A 243 11.07 -0.33 16.18
N GLU A 244 11.23 -0.07 17.48
CA GLU A 244 10.12 0.28 18.38
C GLU A 244 9.39 1.58 17.98
N ASN A 245 10.07 2.52 17.32
CA ASN A 245 9.51 3.81 16.90
C ASN A 245 9.49 3.96 15.38
N SER A 246 8.75 3.07 14.71
CA SER A 246 8.62 3.03 13.25
C SER A 246 8.08 4.33 12.64
N ALA A 247 7.18 5.04 13.33
CA ALA A 247 6.63 6.31 12.85
C ALA A 247 7.72 7.38 12.69
N LYS A 248 8.58 7.56 13.71
CA LYS A 248 9.70 8.48 13.62
C LYS A 248 10.71 8.07 12.54
N ALA A 249 10.90 6.76 12.35
CA ALA A 249 11.75 6.23 11.30
C ALA A 249 11.24 6.61 9.90
N VAL A 250 9.92 6.50 9.66
CA VAL A 250 9.28 6.93 8.41
C VAL A 250 9.45 8.43 8.19
N ASP A 251 9.25 9.26 9.21
CA ASP A 251 9.42 10.71 9.12
C ASP A 251 10.87 11.09 8.76
N MET A 252 11.85 10.47 9.43
CA MET A 252 13.27 10.69 9.15
C MET A 252 13.66 10.26 7.74
N LEU A 253 13.23 9.07 7.31
CA LEU A 253 13.48 8.61 5.94
C LEU A 253 12.83 9.57 4.95
N SER A 254 11.58 9.98 5.18
CA SER A 254 10.88 10.93 4.32
C SER A 254 11.62 12.27 4.19
N ASN A 255 12.19 12.78 5.29
CA ASN A 255 13.01 14.00 5.26
C ASN A 255 14.29 13.82 4.44
N ILE A 256 15.00 12.69 4.61
CA ILE A 256 16.20 12.38 3.80
C ILE A 256 15.84 12.32 2.32
N LEU A 257 14.73 11.66 1.97
CA LEU A 257 14.24 11.60 0.59
C LEU A 257 13.89 13.00 0.06
N PHE A 258 13.22 13.82 0.85
CA PHE A 258 12.84 15.18 0.46
C PHE A 258 14.05 16.09 0.24
N GLU A 259 15.05 16.03 1.12
CA GLU A 259 16.27 16.84 1.05
C GLU A 259 17.11 16.53 -0.20
N SER A 260 17.09 15.27 -0.68
CA SER A 260 17.72 14.89 -1.95
C SER A 260 17.04 15.51 -3.19
N GLY A 261 15.82 16.02 -3.04
CA GLY A 261 15.04 16.63 -4.10
C GLY A 261 14.90 15.75 -5.34
N ASN A 262 15.26 16.31 -6.51
CA ASN A 262 15.22 15.60 -7.80
C ASN A 262 16.57 14.97 -8.19
N GLU A 263 17.60 15.04 -7.34
CA GLU A 263 18.89 14.41 -7.63
C GLU A 263 18.78 12.88 -7.61
N GLY A 264 17.80 12.36 -6.87
CA GLY A 264 17.47 10.94 -6.81
C GLY A 264 18.50 10.15 -5.98
N PHE A 265 18.36 8.84 -6.03
CA PHE A 265 19.18 7.89 -5.30
C PHE A 265 19.77 6.86 -6.26
N LEU A 266 20.64 6.02 -5.74
CA LEU A 266 21.14 4.85 -6.43
C LEU A 266 20.47 3.60 -5.85
N ALA A 267 20.08 2.66 -6.70
CA ALA A 267 19.56 1.36 -6.27
C ALA A 267 20.54 0.25 -6.64
N ARG A 268 20.66 -0.75 -5.77
CA ARG A 268 21.31 -2.03 -6.06
C ARG A 268 20.34 -3.14 -5.75
N VAL A 269 20.01 -3.96 -6.74
CA VAL A 269 19.10 -5.10 -6.56
C VAL A 269 19.79 -6.19 -5.74
N LYS A 270 19.10 -6.66 -4.70
CA LYS A 270 19.54 -7.73 -3.80
C LYS A 270 18.78 -9.02 -4.07
N ASN A 271 17.48 -8.92 -4.31
CA ASN A 271 16.64 -10.04 -4.73
C ASN A 271 15.61 -9.57 -5.76
N MET A 272 15.74 -10.05 -7.00
CA MET A 272 14.83 -9.70 -8.10
C MET A 272 13.60 -10.62 -8.15
N ASP A 273 13.71 -11.82 -7.56
CA ASP A 273 12.68 -12.86 -7.58
C ASP A 273 11.68 -12.72 -6.42
N SER A 274 11.98 -11.86 -5.44
CA SER A 274 11.03 -11.52 -4.38
C SER A 274 9.92 -10.60 -4.90
N ASP A 275 8.74 -10.71 -4.30
CA ASP A 275 7.62 -9.79 -4.53
C ASP A 275 7.21 -9.11 -3.21
N PRO A 276 7.47 -7.80 -3.04
CA PRO A 276 8.19 -6.90 -3.94
C PRO A 276 9.70 -7.20 -4.03
N ILE A 277 10.40 -6.62 -5.01
CA ILE A 277 11.86 -6.78 -5.15
C ILE A 277 12.60 -6.22 -3.93
N GLU A 278 13.75 -6.79 -3.58
CA GLU A 278 14.61 -6.26 -2.52
C GLU A 278 15.77 -5.47 -3.09
N ILE A 279 15.98 -4.26 -2.56
CA ILE A 279 17.03 -3.34 -3.01
C ILE A 279 17.79 -2.76 -1.82
N ASP A 280 19.07 -2.46 -2.02
CA ASP A 280 19.72 -1.40 -1.26
C ASP A 280 19.38 -0.05 -1.91
N LEU A 281 19.05 0.94 -1.08
CA LEU A 281 18.95 2.34 -1.49
C LEU A 281 20.20 3.09 -1.02
N LEU A 282 20.91 3.70 -1.95
CA LEU A 282 22.24 4.27 -1.77
C LEU A 282 22.24 5.76 -2.14
N ASP A 283 23.06 6.55 -1.45
CA ASP A 283 23.32 7.94 -1.81
C ASP A 283 24.39 8.06 -2.93
N SER A 284 24.80 9.28 -3.27
CA SER A 284 25.85 9.53 -4.27
C SER A 284 27.24 9.01 -3.86
N SER A 285 27.45 8.76 -2.56
CA SER A 285 28.68 8.23 -1.98
C SER A 285 28.70 6.70 -1.93
N LEU A 286 27.64 6.03 -2.42
CA LEU A 286 27.41 4.59 -2.33
C LEU A 286 27.16 4.08 -0.90
N GLU A 287 26.75 4.96 0.01
CA GLU A 287 26.37 4.61 1.36
C GLU A 287 24.86 4.40 1.48
N LEU A 288 24.44 3.55 2.43
CA LEU A 288 23.03 3.28 2.64
C LEU A 288 22.28 4.51 3.15
N VAL A 289 21.21 4.89 2.44
CA VAL A 289 20.35 6.03 2.80
C VAL A 289 19.73 5.87 4.20
N TYR A 290 19.43 4.64 4.60
CA TYR A 290 18.82 4.32 5.89
C TYR A 290 19.82 3.91 6.98
N GLN A 291 21.14 4.00 6.74
CA GLN A 291 22.15 3.75 7.78
C GLN A 291 21.97 4.64 9.02
N PRO A 292 21.71 5.96 8.91
CA PRO A 292 21.53 6.82 10.08
C PRO A 292 20.36 6.38 10.97
N LEU A 293 19.30 5.82 10.38
CA LEU A 293 18.15 5.30 11.13
C LEU A 293 18.52 4.05 11.93
N ALA A 294 19.42 3.22 11.41
CA ALA A 294 19.92 2.04 12.11
C ALA A 294 20.86 2.44 13.26
N ASP A 295 21.74 3.42 13.01
CA ASP A 295 22.68 3.92 14.01
C ASP A 295 21.95 4.56 15.21
N GLU A 296 20.81 5.21 14.97
CA GLU A 296 19.93 5.75 16.02
C GLU A 296 18.92 4.73 16.59
N GLY A 297 18.93 3.48 16.10
CA GLY A 297 18.09 2.39 16.61
C GLY A 297 16.61 2.44 16.22
N TYR A 298 16.23 3.22 15.21
CA TYR A 298 14.85 3.26 14.71
C TYR A 298 14.49 2.10 13.78
N ILE A 299 15.51 1.46 13.20
CA ILE A 299 15.40 0.24 12.41
C ILE A 299 16.50 -0.73 12.82
N THR A 300 16.35 -2.00 12.46
CA THR A 300 17.43 -2.98 12.49
C THR A 300 17.84 -3.37 11.08
N LEU A 301 19.11 -3.75 10.92
CA LEU A 301 19.68 -4.25 9.67
C LEU A 301 20.11 -5.71 9.86
N ASP A 302 19.31 -6.64 9.38
CA ASP A 302 19.66 -8.06 9.31
C ASP A 302 20.16 -8.40 7.91
N ARG A 303 21.48 -8.46 7.77
CA ARG A 303 22.16 -8.67 6.50
C ARG A 303 22.92 -9.98 6.61
N THR A 304 22.44 -10.99 5.90
CA THR A 304 23.26 -12.18 5.64
C THR A 304 24.37 -11.79 4.66
N GLU A 305 25.62 -12.02 5.07
CA GLU A 305 26.83 -11.87 4.24
C GLU A 305 26.83 -12.87 3.07
#